data_AF-A0AAW7R248-F1
#
_entry.id   AF-A0AAW7R248-F1
#
_cell.length_a   1.000
_cell.length_b   1.000
_cell.length_c   1.000
_cell.angle_alpha   90.00
_cell.angle_beta   90.00
_cell.angle_gamma   90.00
#
_symmetry.space_group_name_H-M   'P 1'
#
loop_
_entity.id
_entity.type
_entity.pdbx_description
1 polymer ?
#
loop_
_entity_poly.entity_id
_entity_poly.type
_entity_poly.pdbx_seq_one_letter_code
_entity_poly.pdbx_strand_id
1 'polypeptide(L)' 'MTSQFDVLTLSETVAHDSRSEKLSHDLLAQGQTLYGKNIEFPDFFERITPDGKKSLGHWRNGEFQHVISLL' A
#
# COMPACT_ATOMS: atom_id res chain seq x y z
N MET A 1 -15.97 -11.74 -22.80
CA MET A 1 -15.79 -12.63 -21.64
C MET A 1 -15.64 -11.74 -20.42
N THR A 2 -16.69 -11.62 -19.60
CA THR A 2 -16.57 -10.91 -18.31
C THR A 2 -15.71 -11.77 -17.41
N SER A 3 -14.47 -11.36 -17.16
CA SER A 3 -13.63 -11.97 -16.13
C SER A 3 -14.38 -11.84 -14.82
N GLN A 4 -14.99 -12.93 -14.36
CA GLN A 4 -15.69 -12.97 -13.09
C GLN A 4 -14.63 -12.76 -12.00
N PHE A 5 -14.61 -11.56 -11.44
CA PHE A 5 -13.67 -11.17 -10.40
C PHE A 5 -14.20 -11.71 -9.08
N ASP A 6 -13.60 -12.80 -8.61
CA ASP A 6 -13.95 -13.38 -7.31
C ASP A 6 -13.39 -12.53 -6.18
N VAL A 7 -14.23 -11.62 -5.70
CA VAL A 7 -13.93 -10.68 -4.62
C VAL A 7 -13.61 -11.41 -3.31
N LEU A 8 -14.22 -12.57 -3.06
CA LEU A 8 -13.98 -13.35 -1.83
C LEU A 8 -12.59 -13.98 -1.87
N THR A 9 -12.25 -14.68 -2.95
CA THR A 9 -10.91 -15.26 -3.12
C THR A 9 -9.83 -14.18 -3.05
N LEU A 10 -10.08 -13.00 -3.63
CA LEU A 10 -9.16 -11.87 -3.50
C LEU A 10 -9.05 -11.38 -2.07
N SER A 11 -10.17 -11.21 -1.35
CA SER A 11 -10.16 -10.75 0.04
C SER A 11 -9.42 -11.72 0.96
N GLU A 12 -9.59 -13.02 0.76
CA GLU A 12 -8.88 -14.07 1.51
C GLU A 12 -7.38 -14.06 1.21
N THR A 13 -7.01 -13.92 -0.06
CA THR A 13 -5.61 -13.79 -0.49
C THR A 13 -4.99 -12.52 0.10
N VAL A 14 -5.66 -11.38 0.02
CA VAL A 14 -5.22 -10.12 0.62
C VAL A 14 -5.06 -10.24 2.13
N ALA A 15 -5.99 -10.89 2.84
CA ALA A 15 -5.91 -11.09 4.28
C ALA A 15 -4.81 -12.08 4.70
N HIS A 16 -4.56 -13.10 3.89
CA HIS A 16 -3.46 -14.04 4.08
C HIS A 16 -2.11 -13.37 3.82
N ASP A 17 -1.96 -12.72 2.66
CA ASP A 17 -0.72 -12.07 2.25
C ASP A 17 -0.43 -10.80 3.04
N SER A 18 -1.44 -10.10 3.56
CA SER A 18 -1.25 -9.00 4.52
C SER A 18 -0.51 -9.47 5.77
N ARG A 19 -0.61 -10.76 6.13
CA ARG A 19 0.19 -11.35 7.22
C ARG A 19 1.58 -11.82 6.79
N SER A 20 1.82 -12.01 5.50
CA SER A 20 3.07 -12.53 4.94
C SER A 20 3.90 -11.48 4.20
N GLU A 21 3.39 -10.24 4.06
CA GLU A 21 3.92 -9.16 3.23
C GLU A 21 4.10 -9.49 1.73
N LYS A 22 3.75 -10.72 1.31
CA LYS A 22 3.98 -11.25 -0.04
C LYS A 22 3.31 -10.40 -1.12
N LEU A 23 2.03 -10.06 -0.94
CA LEU A 23 1.29 -9.21 -1.87
C LEU A 23 1.92 -7.82 -1.97
N SER A 24 2.35 -7.24 -0.84
CA SER A 24 3.04 -5.95 -0.85
C SER A 24 4.35 -6.03 -1.65
N HIS A 25 5.14 -7.08 -1.47
CA HIS A 25 6.36 -7.31 -2.25
C HIS A 25 6.07 -7.49 -3.75
N ASP A 26 5.08 -8.31 -4.11
CA ASP A 26 4.72 -8.56 -5.50
C ASP A 26 4.24 -7.28 -6.20
N LEU A 27 3.44 -6.44 -5.53
CA LEU A 27 2.97 -5.17 -6.06
C LEU A 27 4.11 -4.16 -6.24
N LEU A 28 5.02 -4.06 -5.26
CA LEU A 28 6.21 -3.21 -5.37
C LEU A 28 7.13 -3.67 -6.51
N ALA A 29 7.33 -4.98 -6.67
CA ALA A 29 8.11 -5.56 -7.77
C ALA A 29 7.49 -5.29 -9.15
N GLN A 30 6.16 -5.17 -9.22
CA GLN A 30 5.43 -4.75 -10.43
C GLN A 30 5.48 -3.24 -10.68
N GLY A 31 6.17 -2.47 -9.83
CA GLY A 31 6.30 -1.02 -9.96
C GLY A 31 5.15 -0.22 -9.33
N GLN A 32 4.28 -0.85 -8.54
CA GLN A 32 3.18 -0.17 -7.86
C GLN A 32 3.66 0.59 -6.62
N THR A 33 3.03 1.72 -6.32
CA THR A 33 3.23 2.45 -5.07
C THR A 33 2.13 2.06 -4.08
N LEU A 34 2.51 1.68 -2.87
CA LEU A 34 1.58 1.29 -1.82
C LEU A 34 1.27 2.47 -0.91
N TYR A 35 0.02 2.53 -0.44
CA TYR A 35 -0.45 3.50 0.54
C TYR A 35 -1.15 2.80 1.70
N GLY A 36 -0.89 3.23 2.93
CA GLY A 36 -1.47 2.62 4.13
C GLY A 36 -1.52 3.57 5.31
N LYS A 37 -2.19 3.16 6.39
CA LYS A 37 -2.08 3.86 7.67
C LYS A 37 -0.80 3.44 8.38
N ASN A 38 -0.08 4.40 8.93
CA ASN A 38 1.05 4.08 9.80
C ASN A 38 0.55 3.92 11.26
N ILE A 39 0.96 2.84 11.94
CA ILE A 39 0.51 2.54 13.31
C ILE A 39 1.19 3.47 14.32
N GLU A 40 2.45 3.83 14.08
CA GLU A 40 3.23 4.71 14.96
C GLU A 40 2.83 6.19 14.79
N PHE A 41 2.41 6.56 13.59
CA PHE A 41 2.01 7.91 13.21
C PHE A 41 0.59 7.92 12.62
N PRO A 42 -0.46 7.73 13.44
CA PRO A 42 -1.84 7.49 12.97
C PRO A 42 -2.46 8.67 12.21
N ASP A 43 -1.91 9.89 12.39
CA ASP A 43 -2.36 11.09 11.67
C ASP A 43 -1.84 11.15 10.22
N PHE A 44 -0.94 10.25 9.85
CA PHE A 44 -0.28 10.23 8.54
C PHE A 44 -0.57 8.93 7.78
N PHE A 45 -0.62 9.08 6.47
CA PHE A 45 -0.54 7.95 5.55
C PHE A 45 0.91 7.62 5.26
N GLU A 46 1.25 6.34 5.29
CA GLU A 46 2.49 5.82 4.76
C GLU A 46 2.36 5.59 3.26
N ARG A 47 3.41 5.95 2.53
CA ARG A 47 3.63 5.64 1.12
C ARG A 47 4.92 4.85 1.00
N ILE A 48 4.86 3.71 0.33
CA ILE A 48 6.02 2.87 -0.02
C ILE A 48 6.15 2.85 -1.54
N THR A 49 7.27 3.36 -2.05
CA THR A 49 7.57 3.36 -3.49
C THR A 49 8.27 2.07 -3.91
N PRO A 50 8.26 1.72 -5.21
CA PRO A 50 8.90 0.48 -5.72
C PRO A 50 10.38 0.32 -5.37
N ASP A 51 11.10 1.43 -5.16
CA ASP A 51 12.49 1.44 -4.72
C ASP A 51 12.65 1.20 -3.20
N GLY A 52 11.56 0.89 -2.50
CA GLY A 52 11.52 0.60 -1.07
C GLY A 52 11.47 1.82 -0.17
N LYS A 53 11.51 3.05 -0.71
CA LYS A 53 11.48 4.25 0.13
C LYS A 53 10.13 4.42 0.81
N LYS A 54 10.17 4.75 2.10
CA LYS A 54 8.98 5.03 2.90
C LYS A 54 8.85 6.52 3.18
N SER A 55 7.63 7.02 3.10
CA SER A 55 7.35 8.42 3.40
C SER A 55 5.99 8.56 4.08
N LEU A 56 5.88 9.54 4.98
CA LEU A 56 4.65 9.92 5.64
C LEU A 56 4.09 11.19 5.01
N GLY A 57 2.78 11.25 4.86
CA GLY A 57 2.11 12.38 4.25
C GLY A 57 0.60 12.42 4.52
N HIS A 58 -0.05 13.44 3.98
CA HIS A 58 -1.51 13.57 4.03
C HIS A 58 -2.10 13.46 2.63
N TRP A 59 -3.32 12.95 2.55
CA TRP A 59 -4.12 13.07 1.34
C TRP A 59 -4.84 14.43 1.35
N ARG A 60 -4.51 15.31 0.41
CA ARG A 60 -5.14 16.62 0.26
C ARG A 60 -5.42 16.88 -1.21
N ASN A 61 -6.64 17.29 -1.52
CA ASN A 61 -7.08 17.62 -2.88
C ASN A 61 -6.85 16.48 -3.90
N GLY A 62 -6.93 15.21 -3.48
CA GLY A 62 -6.71 14.07 -4.37
C GLY A 62 -5.24 13.71 -4.59
N GLU A 63 -4.31 14.36 -3.89
CA GLU A 63 -2.87 14.12 -4.02
C GLU A 63 -2.23 13.75 -2.68
N PHE A 64 -1.17 12.94 -2.75
CA PHE A 64 -0.32 12.65 -1.61
C PHE A 64 0.68 13.79 -1.38
N GLN A 65 0.51 14.53 -0.29
CA GLN A 65 1.45 15.55 0.15
C GLN A 65 2.45 14.95 1.13
N HIS A 66 3.67 14.71 0.65
CA HIS A 66 4.80 14.19 1.44
C HIS A 66 5.22 15.22 2.51
N VAL A 67 5.35 14.75 3.75
CA VAL A 67 5.81 15.54 4.90
C VAL A 67 7.15 15.02 5.45
N ILE A 68 7.31 13.70 5.64
CA ILE A 68 8.50 13.10 6.26
C ILE A 68 8.98 11.91 5.43
N SER A 69 10.29 11.75 5.27
CA SER A 69 10.88 10.50 4.76
C SER A 69 11.30 9.62 5.94
N LEU A 70 10.87 8.37 5.94
CA LEU A 70 11.34 7.35 6.87
C LEU A 70 12.47 6.62 6.13
N LEU A 71 13.72 6.87 6.56
CA LEU A 71 14.96 6.40 5.93
C LEU A 71 14.92 4.91 5.54
#